data_AF-A0A7G8DIS6-F1
#
_entry.id   AF-A0A7G8DIS6-F1
#
_cell.length_a   1.000
_cell.length_b   1.000
_cell.length_c   1.000
_cell.angle_alpha   90.00
_cell.angle_beta   90.00
_cell.angle_gamma   90.00
#
_symmetry.space_group_name_H-M   'P 1'
#
loop_
_entity.id
_entity.type
_entity.pdbx_description
1 polymer ?
#
loop_
_entity_poly.entity_id
_entity_poly.type
_entity_poly.pdbx_seq_one_letter_code
_entity_poly.pdbx_strand_id
1 'polypeptide(L)'
;MASLRTRLAVLLPLTGMLLTAAPVGAESAGSEKGAQVYCYMRSNGNDHSVSFEASYALIKRQSSGVFKTSPEHAAVMITETVVDEPGSYPDCGRYLGDLFGGKTSKKSSSAANTSSITNNSSNSESSADWDADDRYSY
;
A
#
# COMPACT_ATOMS: atom_id res chain seq x y z
N MET A 1 6.96 82.41 1.24
CA MET A 1 6.94 81.12 1.95
C MET A 1 6.28 80.09 1.04
N ALA A 2 7.05 79.18 0.46
CA ALA A 2 6.57 78.21 -0.53
C ALA A 2 6.14 76.92 0.18
N SER A 3 4.90 76.48 -0.08
CA SER A 3 4.33 75.24 0.45
C SER A 3 4.70 74.07 -0.48
N LEU A 4 5.56 73.16 -0.01
CA LEU A 4 5.94 71.96 -0.73
C LEU A 4 4.91 70.85 -0.49
N ARG A 5 4.25 70.44 -1.57
CA ARG A 5 3.45 69.22 -1.69
C ARG A 5 4.40 68.04 -1.84
N THR A 6 4.39 67.08 -0.92
CA THR A 6 5.10 65.80 -1.08
C THR A 6 4.14 64.64 -0.87
N ARG A 7 3.78 64.02 -2.00
CA ARG A 7 3.17 62.69 -2.06
C ARG A 7 4.27 61.68 -1.75
N LEU A 8 4.17 60.96 -0.63
CA LEU A 8 4.94 59.77 -0.29
C LEU A 8 3.93 58.63 -0.19
N ALA A 9 3.81 57.83 -1.25
CA ALA A 9 4.58 56.61 -1.50
C ALA A 9 3.92 55.42 -0.82
N VAL A 10 3.26 54.63 -1.67
CA VAL A 10 2.67 53.32 -1.43
C VAL A 10 3.71 52.41 -0.79
N LEU A 11 3.40 51.85 0.38
CA LEU A 11 4.12 50.70 0.94
C LEU A 11 3.11 49.57 1.14
N LEU A 12 3.00 48.71 0.12
CA LEU A 12 2.37 47.39 0.25
C LEU A 12 3.24 46.54 1.19
N PRO A 13 2.73 46.02 2.32
CA PRO A 13 3.43 44.97 3.03
C PRO A 13 3.31 43.69 2.20
N LEU A 14 4.42 43.28 1.60
CA LEU A 14 4.58 41.96 1.00
C LEU A 14 4.62 40.94 2.15
N THR A 15 3.44 40.56 2.65
CA THR A 15 3.30 39.52 3.66
C THR A 15 3.69 38.19 3.03
N GLY A 16 4.85 37.68 3.46
CA GLY A 16 5.41 36.43 3.01
C GLY A 16 4.42 35.28 3.17
N MET A 17 4.01 34.72 2.04
CA MET A 17 3.37 33.42 1.99
C MET A 17 4.47 32.38 2.28
N LEU A 18 4.72 32.14 3.57
CA LEU A 18 5.49 30.98 4.02
C LEU A 18 4.66 29.74 3.68
N LEU A 19 4.94 29.16 2.53
CA LEU A 19 4.47 27.84 2.17
C LEU A 19 5.23 26.83 3.05
N THR A 20 4.67 26.53 4.22
CA THR A 20 5.17 25.44 5.07
C THR A 20 4.93 24.13 4.33
N ALA A 21 5.95 23.67 3.60
CA ALA A 21 6.01 22.30 3.12
C ALA A 21 6.12 21.40 4.35
N ALA A 22 4.99 20.94 4.87
CA ALA A 22 4.98 19.83 5.80
C ALA A 22 5.56 18.61 5.07
N PRO A 23 6.40 17.79 5.73
CA PRO A 23 6.86 16.54 5.13
C PRO A 23 5.62 15.70 4.84
N VAL A 24 5.51 15.26 3.59
CA VAL A 24 4.42 14.42 3.10
C VAL A 24 4.55 13.01 3.71
N GLY A 25 4.16 12.86 4.97
CA GLY A 25 4.07 11.56 5.67
C GLY A 25 2.91 10.68 5.20
N ALA A 26 2.41 10.87 3.97
CA ALA A 26 1.29 10.11 3.43
C ALA A 26 1.69 8.69 3.01
N GLU A 27 2.97 8.47 2.68
CA GLU A 27 3.52 7.15 2.38
C GLU A 27 3.46 6.20 3.58
N SER A 28 3.90 6.70 4.75
CA SER A 28 3.96 5.94 5.99
C SER A 28 2.55 5.54 6.50
N ALA A 29 1.56 6.42 6.38
CA ALA A 29 0.18 6.13 6.79
C ALA A 29 -0.48 5.01 5.96
N GLY A 30 -0.12 4.89 4.69
CA GLY A 30 -0.55 3.79 3.82
C GLY A 30 0.08 2.47 4.24
N SER A 31 1.37 2.51 4.52
CA SER A 31 2.18 1.34 4.91
C SER A 31 1.75 0.74 6.25
N GLU A 32 1.62 1.57 7.29
CA GLU A 32 1.20 1.14 8.64
C GLU A 32 -0.15 0.43 8.63
N LYS A 33 -1.12 0.99 7.89
CA LYS A 33 -2.46 0.41 7.73
C LYS A 33 -2.44 -0.86 6.87
N GLY A 34 -1.60 -0.88 5.84
CA GLY A 34 -1.36 -2.07 5.04
C GLY A 34 -0.81 -3.23 5.87
N ALA A 35 0.25 -2.98 6.65
CA ALA A 35 0.84 -3.95 7.55
C ALA A 35 -0.16 -4.43 8.62
N GLN A 36 -0.93 -3.51 9.21
CA GLN A 36 -1.95 -3.85 10.19
C GLN A 36 -2.99 -4.82 9.63
N VAL A 37 -3.52 -4.54 8.43
CA VAL A 37 -4.51 -5.42 7.80
C VAL A 37 -3.90 -6.76 7.43
N TYR A 38 -2.72 -6.77 6.79
CA TYR A 38 -2.04 -8.01 6.41
C TYR A 38 -1.80 -8.92 7.61
N CYS A 39 -1.17 -8.37 8.66
CA CYS A 39 -0.83 -9.10 9.87
C CYS A 39 -2.07 -9.59 10.61
N TYR A 40 -3.10 -8.74 10.73
CA TYR A 40 -4.36 -9.12 11.37
C TYR A 40 -5.04 -10.26 10.62
N MET A 41 -5.13 -10.20 9.29
CA MET A 41 -5.79 -11.24 8.51
C MET A 41 -5.02 -12.56 8.58
N ARG A 42 -3.68 -12.54 8.46
CA ARG A 42 -2.86 -13.74 8.56
C ARG A 42 -2.92 -14.40 9.94
N SER A 43 -2.92 -13.62 11.02
CA SER A 43 -3.04 -14.15 12.39
C SER A 43 -4.40 -14.80 12.66
N ASN A 44 -5.45 -14.36 11.95
CA ASN A 44 -6.78 -14.97 11.98
C ASN A 44 -6.94 -16.19 11.04
N GLY A 45 -5.84 -16.67 10.43
CA GLY A 45 -5.85 -17.86 9.59
C GLY A 45 -6.30 -17.63 8.14
N ASN A 46 -6.35 -16.38 7.68
CA ASN A 46 -6.65 -16.09 6.27
C ASN A 46 -5.44 -16.42 5.38
N ASP A 47 -5.74 -16.79 4.13
CA ASP A 47 -4.74 -17.03 3.11
C ASP A 47 -3.95 -15.77 2.78
N HIS A 48 -2.70 -15.98 2.32
CA HIS A 48 -1.82 -14.89 1.92
C HIS A 48 -2.44 -14.00 0.83
N SER A 49 -3.01 -14.58 -0.23
CA SER A 49 -3.56 -13.83 -1.36
C SER A 49 -4.63 -12.81 -0.93
N VAL A 50 -5.63 -13.28 -0.17
CA VAL A 50 -6.75 -12.45 0.31
C VAL A 50 -6.26 -11.39 1.29
N SER A 51 -5.37 -11.80 2.21
CA SER A 51 -4.79 -10.88 3.19
C SER A 51 -3.98 -9.78 2.51
N PHE A 52 -3.17 -10.16 1.52
CA PHE A 52 -2.31 -9.25 0.79
C PHE A 52 -3.08 -8.30 -0.12
N GLU A 53 -4.10 -8.80 -0.83
CA GLU A 53 -4.97 -7.99 -1.69
C GLU A 53 -5.67 -6.88 -0.90
N ALA A 54 -6.22 -7.21 0.28
CA ALA A 54 -6.87 -6.24 1.15
C ALA A 54 -5.90 -5.14 1.62
N SER A 55 -4.70 -5.52 2.06
CA SER A 55 -3.66 -4.56 2.45
C SER A 55 -3.15 -3.73 1.28
N TYR A 56 -2.94 -4.33 0.11
CA TYR A 56 -2.46 -3.65 -1.09
C TYR A 56 -3.44 -2.60 -1.58
N ALA A 57 -4.75 -2.89 -1.57
CA ALA A 57 -5.78 -1.93 -1.96
C ALA A 57 -5.73 -0.65 -1.10
N LEU A 58 -5.44 -0.79 0.20
CA LEU A 58 -5.30 0.36 1.11
C LEU A 58 -4.03 1.15 0.85
N ILE A 59 -2.89 0.45 0.70
CA ILE A 59 -1.61 1.06 0.38
C ILE A 59 -1.70 1.85 -0.93
N LYS A 60 -2.25 1.22 -1.97
CA LYS A 60 -2.44 1.81 -3.30
C LYS A 60 -3.30 3.07 -3.28
N ARG A 61 -4.34 3.10 -2.42
CA ARG A 61 -5.23 4.27 -2.29
C ARG A 61 -4.55 5.44 -1.56
N GLN A 62 -3.67 5.16 -0.61
CA GLN A 62 -2.98 6.20 0.15
C GLN A 62 -1.73 6.74 -0.55
N SER A 63 -1.19 6.00 -1.52
CA SER A 63 -0.12 6.48 -2.40
C SER A 63 -0.62 7.67 -3.23
N SER A 64 -0.20 8.88 -2.87
CA SER A 64 -0.66 10.14 -3.47
C SER A 64 0.02 10.49 -4.81
N GLY A 65 0.73 9.54 -5.43
CA GLY A 65 1.53 9.73 -6.63
C GLY A 65 0.80 9.39 -7.94
N VAL A 66 1.28 9.97 -9.05
CA VAL A 66 0.87 9.55 -10.41
C VAL A 66 1.32 8.12 -10.75
N PHE A 67 2.29 7.60 -10.01
CA PHE A 67 2.69 6.19 -10.04
C PHE A 67 2.01 5.46 -8.89
N LYS A 68 1.01 4.64 -9.22
CA LYS A 68 0.41 3.71 -8.27
C LYS A 68 1.50 2.79 -7.75
N THR A 69 1.58 2.62 -6.42
CA THR A 69 2.46 1.65 -5.78
C THR A 69 2.24 0.27 -6.41
N SER A 70 3.32 -0.38 -6.85
CA SER A 70 3.25 -1.75 -7.37
C SER A 70 3.01 -2.74 -6.23
N PRO A 71 2.44 -3.93 -6.49
CA PRO A 71 2.30 -4.96 -5.48
C PRO A 71 3.64 -5.30 -4.81
N GLU A 72 4.71 -5.37 -5.59
CA GLU A 72 6.07 -5.63 -5.09
C GLU A 72 6.55 -4.54 -4.13
N HIS A 73 6.27 -3.27 -4.43
CA HIS A 73 6.64 -2.17 -3.55
C HIS A 73 5.79 -2.13 -2.27
N ALA A 74 4.50 -2.49 -2.37
CA ALA A 74 3.63 -2.64 -1.20
C ALA A 74 4.09 -3.76 -0.27
N ALA A 75 4.58 -4.87 -0.83
CA ALA A 75 5.17 -5.96 -0.04
C ALA A 75 6.37 -5.48 0.78
N VAL A 76 7.28 -4.71 0.17
CA VAL A 76 8.44 -4.12 0.87
C VAL A 76 7.99 -3.19 1.99
N MET A 77 7.07 -2.27 1.71
CA MET A 77 6.53 -1.35 2.72
C MET A 77 5.91 -2.06 3.92
N ILE A 78 5.11 -3.12 3.68
CA ILE A 78 4.57 -3.96 4.77
C ILE A 78 5.71 -4.56 5.60
N THR A 79 6.75 -5.08 4.95
CA THR A 79 7.86 -5.72 5.68
C THR A 79 8.70 -4.74 6.47
N GLU A 80 8.95 -3.55 5.94
CA GLU A 80 9.65 -2.48 6.64
C GLU A 80 8.89 -2.10 7.91
N THR A 81 7.58 -1.85 7.78
CA THR A 81 6.74 -1.46 8.93
C THR A 81 6.69 -2.53 10.01
N VAL A 82 6.60 -3.81 9.63
CA VAL A 82 6.53 -4.92 10.61
C VAL A 82 7.86 -5.10 11.34
N VAL A 83 8.98 -4.86 10.66
CA VAL A 83 10.32 -4.97 11.26
C VAL A 83 10.67 -3.75 12.11
N ASP A 84 10.21 -2.56 11.71
CA ASP A 84 10.40 -1.32 12.47
C ASP A 84 9.60 -1.34 13.79
N GLU A 85 8.40 -1.92 13.79
CA GLU A 85 7.52 -1.98 14.98
C GLU A 85 7.08 -3.42 15.34
N PRO A 86 7.99 -4.31 15.76
CA PRO A 86 7.64 -5.71 16.02
C PRO A 86 6.64 -5.89 17.18
N GLY A 87 6.58 -4.91 18.10
CA GLY A 87 5.60 -4.90 19.20
C GLY A 87 4.16 -4.62 18.74
N SER A 88 3.99 -3.87 17.65
CA SER A 88 2.68 -3.56 17.05
C SER A 88 2.12 -4.74 16.23
N TYR A 89 2.99 -5.64 15.78
CA TYR A 89 2.66 -6.75 14.88
C TYR A 89 3.18 -8.11 15.41
N PRO A 90 2.73 -8.56 16.61
CA PRO A 90 3.20 -9.80 17.20
C PRO A 90 2.94 -10.99 16.27
N ASP A 91 3.91 -11.89 16.16
CA ASP A 91 3.88 -13.11 15.34
C ASP A 91 3.72 -12.91 13.82
N CYS A 92 3.56 -11.67 13.33
CA CYS A 92 3.39 -11.39 11.91
C CYS A 92 4.64 -11.66 11.07
N GLY A 93 5.82 -11.57 11.69
CA GLY A 93 7.12 -11.87 11.07
C GLY A 93 7.15 -13.24 10.36
N ARG A 94 6.37 -14.21 10.85
CA ARG A 94 6.27 -15.56 10.29
C ARG A 94 5.59 -15.60 8.91
N TYR A 95 4.84 -14.56 8.55
CA TYR A 95 4.09 -14.45 7.31
C TYR A 95 4.75 -13.54 6.26
N LEU A 96 5.85 -12.86 6.62
CA LEU A 96 6.50 -11.92 5.70
C LEU A 96 7.15 -12.61 4.50
N GLY A 97 7.59 -13.87 4.66
CA GLY A 97 8.15 -14.65 3.56
C GLY A 97 7.17 -14.87 2.40
N ASP A 98 5.86 -14.94 2.69
CA ASP A 98 4.83 -15.14 1.66
C ASP A 98 4.70 -13.92 0.73
N LEU A 99 5.05 -12.71 1.19
CA LEU A 99 5.00 -11.47 0.40
C LEU A 99 5.95 -11.48 -0.80
N PHE A 100 7.00 -12.30 -0.76
CA PHE A 100 8.00 -12.41 -1.82
C PHE A 100 8.04 -13.81 -2.47
N GLY A 101 7.19 -14.72 -2.01
CA GLY A 101 7.09 -16.09 -2.51
C GLY A 101 6.36 -16.16 -3.85
N GLY A 102 7.00 -15.77 -4.95
CA GLY A 102 6.39 -15.84 -6.28
C GLY A 102 5.88 -17.27 -6.59
N LYS A 103 4.58 -17.40 -6.91
CA LYS A 103 3.83 -18.55 -7.48
C LYS A 103 4.14 -19.98 -7.00
N THR A 104 4.97 -20.17 -5.99
CA THR A 104 5.51 -21.47 -5.54
C THR A 104 5.21 -21.77 -4.08
N SER A 105 4.46 -20.93 -3.37
CA SER A 105 3.91 -21.26 -2.05
C SER A 105 2.61 -22.08 -2.15
N LYS A 106 2.62 -23.18 -2.91
CA LYS A 106 1.63 -24.26 -2.75
C LYS A 106 2.01 -25.16 -1.57
N LYS A 107 2.17 -24.59 -0.38
CA LYS A 107 2.18 -25.39 0.87
C LYS A 107 2.02 -24.49 2.09
N SER A 108 0.80 -24.04 2.36
CA SER A 108 0.36 -23.99 3.76
C SER A 108 -0.74 -25.02 3.93
N SER A 109 -0.50 -25.91 4.87
CA SER A 109 -1.17 -27.18 5.10
C SER A 109 -2.56 -27.02 5.70
N SER A 110 -3.59 -27.29 4.91
CA SER A 110 -4.84 -27.85 5.43
C SER A 110 -4.61 -29.32 5.76
N ALA A 111 -4.30 -29.61 7.03
CA ALA A 111 -4.48 -30.94 7.58
C ALA A 111 -5.98 -31.16 7.81
N ALA A 112 -6.67 -31.75 6.81
CA ALA A 112 -7.97 -32.37 6.99
C ALA A 112 -7.95 -33.70 6.24
N ASN A 113 -7.91 -34.77 7.04
CA ASN A 113 -7.89 -36.15 6.63
C ASN A 113 -9.31 -36.56 6.17
N THR A 114 -9.53 -36.83 4.88
CA THR A 114 -10.58 -37.75 4.37
C THR A 114 -10.24 -38.13 2.93
N SER A 115 -9.90 -39.39 2.73
CA SER A 115 -9.65 -40.02 1.44
C SER A 115 -10.97 -40.42 0.77
N SER A 116 -11.20 -40.03 -0.49
CA SER A 116 -11.59 -40.94 -1.60
C SER A 116 -12.10 -40.22 -2.87
N ILE A 117 -11.35 -40.45 -3.97
CA ILE A 117 -11.79 -40.77 -5.34
C ILE A 117 -12.56 -39.70 -6.16
N THR A 118 -11.92 -39.14 -7.20
CA THR A 118 -12.20 -39.43 -8.64
C THR A 118 -11.45 -38.46 -9.59
N ASN A 119 -11.14 -38.97 -10.77
CA ASN A 119 -10.29 -38.39 -11.82
C ASN A 119 -10.96 -37.29 -12.67
N ASN A 120 -10.09 -36.41 -13.20
CA ASN A 120 -9.92 -36.10 -14.63
C ASN A 120 -10.17 -34.64 -15.09
N SER A 121 -9.25 -34.22 -15.98
CA SER A 121 -9.31 -33.16 -16.98
C SER A 121 -9.34 -31.70 -16.53
N SER A 122 -8.15 -31.10 -16.64
CA SER A 122 -7.86 -29.96 -17.50
C SER A 122 -8.98 -28.94 -17.75
N ASN A 123 -8.91 -27.82 -17.06
CA ASN A 123 -8.89 -26.53 -17.75
C ASN A 123 -8.07 -25.54 -16.91
N SER A 124 -6.85 -25.29 -17.36
CA SER A 124 -6.03 -24.18 -16.91
C SER A 124 -6.59 -22.89 -17.51
N GLU A 125 -7.58 -22.31 -16.85
CA GLU A 125 -8.02 -20.95 -17.14
C GLU A 125 -7.13 -20.02 -16.33
N SER A 126 -6.09 -19.54 -17.00
CA SER A 126 -5.21 -18.49 -16.52
C SER A 126 -6.00 -17.19 -16.36
N SER A 127 -6.51 -16.93 -15.15
CA SER A 127 -6.93 -15.58 -14.76
C SER A 127 -5.69 -14.81 -14.29
N ALA A 128 -4.82 -14.50 -15.23
CA ALA A 128 -3.74 -13.54 -15.05
C ALA A 128 -4.02 -12.39 -15.99
N ASP A 129 -4.93 -11.52 -15.58
CA ASP A 129 -5.10 -10.21 -16.20
C ASP A 129 -5.36 -9.18 -15.11
N TRP A 130 -4.27 -8.67 -14.55
CA TRP A 130 -4.27 -7.53 -13.63
C TRP A 130 -3.76 -6.28 -14.37
N ASP A 131 -4.15 -6.10 -15.63
CA ASP A 131 -3.73 -4.94 -16.44
C ASP A 131 -4.75 -4.59 -17.56
N ALA A 132 -6.05 -4.79 -17.31
CA ALA A 132 -7.11 -4.28 -18.19
C ALA A 132 -7.32 -2.77 -17.92
N ASP A 133 -6.39 -1.98 -18.46
CA ASP A 133 -6.47 -0.53 -18.61
C ASP A 133 -7.58 -0.23 -19.65
N ASP A 134 -8.83 -0.05 -19.22
CA ASP A 134 -9.92 0.55 -20.01
C ASP A 134 -9.60 2.04 -20.29
N ARG A 135 -8.56 2.28 -21.08
CA ARG A 135 -7.99 3.61 -21.38
C ARG A 135 -8.11 4.03 -22.84
N TYR A 136 -8.88 3.28 -23.65
CA TYR A 136 -9.23 3.70 -25.00
C TYR A 136 -10.72 3.50 -25.30
N SER A 137 -11.54 4.47 -24.90
CA SER A 137 -12.76 4.82 -25.63
C SER A 137 -12.69 6.31 -25.99
N TYR A 138 -12.26 6.60 -27.22
CA TYR A 138 -12.41 7.89 -27.89
C TYR A 138 -13.09 7.65 -29.24
#